data_AF-A0A519RT03-F1
#
_entry.id   AF-A0A519RT03-F1
#
_cell.length_a   1.000
_cell.length_b   1.000
_cell.length_c   1.000
_cell.angle_alpha   90.00
_cell.angle_beta   90.00
_cell.angle_gamma   90.00
#
_symmetry.space_group_name_H-M   'P 1'
#
loop_
_entity.id
_entity.type
_entity.pdbx_description
1 polymer ?
#
loop_
_entity_poly.entity_id
_entity_poly.type
_entity_poly.pdbx_seq_one_letter_code
_entity_poly.pdbx_strand_id
1 'polypeptide(L)'
;MRRLPIYFLIDISESMVGDQIQQVEEGMATIIKAIKTDPYAIETVWISIIVFAGQAKTLVPLQEVVSFYPPKFPIGGGTSLSKGLGHLMFQMRKDIVKTTMEQKGDWKPIVFLFTDGVPTDDTKTAISEWKQNWQRTANMVAISFGDSTDTRVLSELTENVLQFKNATTEDYNKFFKWVTDSIKTSSISVENNESGFELAKLDGDTISKIDISKAPANTQYIDNNYVVLAAKCQNTKRPYLMKYRKVMNESGFEGLNLQTQ
;
A
#
# COMPACT_ATOMS: atom_id res chain seq x y z
N MET A 1 -17.46 19.18 12.46
CA MET A 1 -17.54 17.88 11.79
C MET A 1 -16.25 17.12 12.08
N ARG A 2 -16.29 15.80 12.29
CA ARG A 2 -15.08 15.00 12.55
C ARG A 2 -14.48 14.58 11.22
N ARG A 3 -13.15 14.61 11.08
CA ARG A 3 -12.48 14.16 9.85
C ARG A 3 -12.23 12.65 9.91
N LEU A 4 -12.24 11.98 8.76
CA LEU A 4 -11.75 10.62 8.59
C LEU A 4 -10.42 10.66 7.82
N PRO A 5 -9.27 10.61 8.51
CA PRO A 5 -7.96 10.63 7.86
C PRO A 5 -7.66 9.30 7.19
N ILE A 6 -7.25 9.35 5.92
CA ILE A 6 -6.84 8.19 5.13
C ILE A 6 -5.41 8.43 4.65
N TYR A 7 -4.51 7.52 5.01
CA TYR A 7 -3.12 7.55 4.58
C TYR A 7 -2.86 6.43 3.59
N PHE A 8 -2.40 6.79 2.39
CA PHE A 8 -1.83 5.83 1.46
C PHE A 8 -0.32 5.81 1.68
N LEU A 9 0.21 4.69 2.16
CA LEU A 9 1.63 4.42 2.29
C LEU A 9 2.05 3.52 1.12
N ILE A 10 2.67 4.13 0.11
CA ILE A 10 2.91 3.49 -1.19
C ILE A 10 4.40 3.23 -1.37
N ASP A 11 4.74 1.97 -1.64
CA ASP A 11 6.06 1.56 -2.09
C ASP A 11 6.30 2.06 -3.53
N ILE A 12 7.38 2.81 -3.72
CA ILE A 12 7.83 3.35 -5.02
C ILE A 12 9.24 2.86 -5.36
N SER A 13 9.63 1.72 -4.77
CA SER A 13 10.91 1.09 -5.02
C SER A 13 11.03 0.57 -6.45
N GLU A 14 12.25 0.18 -6.81
CA GLU A 14 12.59 -0.34 -8.13
C GLU A 14 11.79 -1.60 -8.52
N SER A 15 11.32 -2.39 -7.56
CA SER A 15 10.44 -3.55 -7.80
C SER A 15 9.07 -3.13 -8.34
N MET A 16 8.57 -1.94 -7.99
CA MET A 16 7.28 -1.41 -8.46
C MET A 16 7.34 -0.77 -9.85
N VAL A 17 8.54 -0.63 -10.44
CA VAL A 17 8.73 0.05 -11.73
C VAL A 17 8.09 -0.73 -12.87
N GLY A 18 7.41 -0.02 -13.78
CA GLY A 18 6.69 -0.56 -14.92
C GLY A 18 5.18 -0.42 -14.75
N ASP A 19 4.44 -1.46 -15.11
CA ASP A 19 2.98 -1.41 -15.11
C ASP A 19 2.39 -1.21 -13.71
N GLN A 20 3.02 -1.75 -12.65
CA GLN A 20 2.50 -1.66 -11.27
C GLN A 20 2.36 -0.20 -10.81
N ILE A 21 3.40 0.62 -10.93
CA ILE A 21 3.34 2.02 -10.50
C ILE A 21 2.33 2.83 -11.33
N GLN A 22 2.24 2.57 -12.64
CA GLN A 22 1.26 3.23 -13.51
C GLN A 22 -0.18 2.87 -13.11
N GLN A 23 -0.46 1.59 -12.86
CA GLN A 23 -1.77 1.14 -12.41
C GLN A 23 -2.13 1.71 -11.04
N VAL A 24 -1.15 1.88 -10.15
CA VAL A 24 -1.37 2.54 -8.86
C VAL A 24 -1.66 4.03 -9.03
N GLU A 25 -0.96 4.74 -9.92
CA GLU A 25 -1.28 6.15 -10.25
C GLU A 25 -2.70 6.31 -10.81
N GLU A 26 -3.07 5.48 -11.79
CA GLU A 26 -4.40 5.48 -12.43
C GLU A 26 -5.51 5.09 -11.45
N GLY A 27 -5.25 4.09 -10.61
CA GLY A 27 -6.12 3.65 -9.53
C GLY A 27 -6.39 4.72 -8.49
N MET A 28 -5.33 5.41 -8.05
CA MET A 28 -5.45 6.55 -7.14
C MET A 28 -6.29 7.67 -7.74
N ALA A 29 -6.10 8.00 -9.02
CA ALA A 29 -6.94 8.98 -9.69
C ALA A 29 -8.42 8.57 -9.70
N THR A 30 -8.68 7.29 -9.92
CA THR A 30 -10.04 6.72 -9.90
C THR A 30 -10.69 6.78 -8.52
N ILE A 31 -9.95 6.39 -7.46
CA ILE A 31 -10.43 6.49 -6.07
C ILE A 31 -10.83 7.94 -5.76
N ILE A 32 -9.95 8.90 -6.05
CA ILE A 32 -10.20 10.31 -5.75
C ILE A 32 -11.42 10.82 -6.49
N LYS A 33 -11.55 10.48 -7.78
CA LYS A 33 -12.72 10.87 -8.58
C LYS A 33 -14.00 10.31 -7.96
N ALA A 34 -14.00 9.05 -7.54
CA ALA A 34 -15.17 8.39 -6.98
C ALA A 34 -15.55 8.91 -5.59
N ILE A 35 -14.58 9.32 -4.77
CA ILE A 35 -14.83 9.99 -3.49
C ILE A 35 -15.38 11.40 -3.72
N LYS A 36 -14.85 12.16 -4.70
CA LYS A 36 -15.39 13.50 -5.05
C LYS A 36 -16.84 13.47 -5.51
N THR A 37 -17.30 12.35 -6.08
CA THR A 37 -18.70 12.20 -6.50
C THR A 37 -19.63 11.75 -5.38
N ASP A 38 -19.10 11.40 -4.21
CA ASP A 38 -19.86 10.90 -3.08
C ASP A 38 -20.16 12.04 -2.08
N PRO A 39 -21.43 12.43 -1.87
CA PRO A 39 -21.79 13.56 -1.00
C PRO A 39 -21.36 13.40 0.46
N TYR A 40 -21.28 12.17 0.97
CA TYR A 40 -20.88 11.93 2.36
C TYR A 40 -19.36 11.89 2.48
N ALA A 41 -18.70 11.14 1.60
CA ALA A 41 -17.25 10.97 1.68
C ALA A 41 -16.48 12.26 1.36
N ILE A 42 -16.98 13.13 0.49
CA ILE A 42 -16.31 14.39 0.11
C ILE A 42 -16.12 15.35 1.29
N GLU A 43 -17.05 15.39 2.24
CA GLU A 43 -17.01 16.30 3.40
C GLU A 43 -16.21 15.70 4.57
N THR A 44 -16.24 14.37 4.71
CA THR A 44 -15.65 13.68 5.86
C THR A 44 -14.22 13.20 5.61
N VAL A 45 -13.87 12.80 4.37
CA VAL A 45 -12.58 12.15 4.07
C VAL A 45 -11.46 13.17 3.87
N TRP A 46 -10.31 12.89 4.49
CA TRP A 46 -9.06 13.62 4.30
C TRP A 46 -7.97 12.64 3.86
N ILE A 47 -7.20 12.97 2.83
CA ILE A 47 -6.23 12.05 2.22
C ILE A 47 -4.82 12.60 2.31
N SER A 48 -3.89 11.74 2.69
CA SER A 48 -2.45 11.95 2.54
C SER A 48 -1.83 10.82 1.73
N ILE A 49 -0.90 11.17 0.84
CA ILE A 49 -0.02 10.19 0.18
C ILE A 49 1.38 10.33 0.75
N ILE A 50 1.86 9.22 1.29
CA ILE A 50 3.23 9.00 1.72
C ILE A 50 3.83 7.93 0.82
N VAL A 51 4.98 8.21 0.25
CA VAL A 51 5.72 7.25 -0.56
C VAL A 51 7.00 6.84 0.14
N PHE A 52 7.43 5.61 -0.06
CA PHE A 52 8.71 5.14 0.45
C PHE A 52 9.44 4.23 -0.54
N ALA A 53 10.76 4.29 -0.46
CA ALA A 53 11.72 3.39 -1.07
C ALA A 53 12.86 3.26 -0.05
N GLY A 54 14.13 3.51 -0.40
CA GLY A 54 15.22 3.65 0.58
C GLY A 54 15.08 4.86 1.52
N GLN A 55 14.18 5.80 1.22
CA GLN A 55 13.76 6.92 2.07
C GLN A 55 12.24 7.09 1.97
N ALA A 56 11.63 7.74 2.96
CA ALA A 56 10.20 8.06 2.96
C ALA A 56 9.96 9.56 2.79
N LYS A 57 8.87 9.93 2.10
CA LYS A 57 8.48 11.32 1.87
C LYS A 57 6.97 11.44 1.76
N THR A 58 6.41 12.52 2.30
CA THR A 58 5.03 12.92 2.00
C THR A 58 4.98 13.58 0.63
N LEU A 59 4.27 12.98 -0.33
CA LEU A 59 4.00 13.64 -1.62
C LEU A 59 2.81 14.58 -1.53
N VAL A 60 1.77 14.16 -0.81
CA VAL A 60 0.57 14.96 -0.59
C VAL A 60 0.30 15.03 0.91
N PRO A 61 0.40 16.23 1.52
CA PRO A 61 0.07 16.40 2.93
C PRO A 61 -1.41 16.06 3.17
N LEU A 62 -1.78 15.77 4.42
CA LEU A 62 -3.18 15.48 4.76
C LEU A 62 -4.06 16.69 4.41
N GLN A 63 -4.93 16.51 3.42
CA GLN A 63 -5.82 17.56 2.93
C GLN A 63 -7.17 17.00 2.51
N GLU A 64 -8.16 17.88 2.38
CA GLU A 64 -9.49 17.56 1.88
C GLU A 64 -9.42 17.01 0.46
N VAL A 65 -10.30 16.04 0.14
CA VAL A 65 -10.31 15.40 -1.18
C VAL A 65 -10.58 16.41 -2.30
N VAL A 66 -11.38 17.45 -2.04
CA VAL A 66 -11.75 18.47 -3.04
C VAL A 66 -10.52 19.11 -3.69
N SER A 67 -9.53 19.48 -2.86
CA SER A 67 -8.26 20.10 -3.27
C SER A 67 -7.20 19.10 -3.74
N PHE A 68 -7.52 17.80 -3.74
CA PHE A 68 -6.59 16.75 -4.07
C PHE A 68 -6.42 16.57 -5.58
N TYR A 69 -5.15 16.51 -6.01
CA TYR A 69 -4.72 16.14 -7.35
C TYR A 69 -3.77 14.94 -7.25
N PRO A 70 -4.01 13.84 -7.99
CA PRO A 70 -3.11 12.69 -7.99
C PRO A 70 -1.69 13.09 -8.43
N PRO A 71 -0.66 12.86 -7.60
CA PRO A 71 0.72 13.16 -7.99
C PRO A 71 1.25 12.06 -8.91
N LYS A 72 2.32 12.38 -9.66
CA LYS A 72 3.18 11.35 -10.23
C LYS A 72 4.14 10.83 -9.17
N PHE A 73 4.38 9.53 -9.15
CA PHE A 73 5.28 8.89 -8.22
C PHE A 73 6.72 8.95 -8.74
N PRO A 74 7.66 9.52 -7.97
CA PRO A 74 9.08 9.37 -8.28
C PRO A 74 9.49 7.92 -8.04
N ILE A 75 10.54 7.46 -8.72
CA ILE A 75 11.12 6.14 -8.47
C ILE A 75 12.26 6.30 -7.47
N GLY A 76 12.30 5.45 -6.44
CA GLY A 76 13.38 5.42 -5.46
C GLY A 76 14.10 4.07 -5.45
N GLY A 77 15.39 4.07 -5.14
CA GLY A 77 16.16 2.84 -4.96
C GLY A 77 15.96 2.24 -3.56
N GLY A 78 15.90 0.91 -3.49
CA GLY A 78 15.72 0.13 -2.25
C GLY A 78 14.32 0.21 -1.64
N THR A 79 14.06 -0.61 -0.62
CA THR A 79 12.74 -0.75 -0.01
C THR A 79 12.87 -0.73 1.50
N SER A 80 12.74 0.44 2.13
CA SER A 80 12.89 0.62 3.58
C SER A 80 11.52 0.80 4.23
N LEU A 81 10.93 -0.31 4.65
CA LEU A 81 9.61 -0.30 5.30
C LEU A 81 9.68 0.41 6.65
N SER A 82 10.80 0.31 7.38
CA SER A 82 10.97 0.96 8.68
C SER A 82 10.91 2.49 8.55
N LYS A 83 11.55 3.04 7.52
CA LYS A 83 11.48 4.49 7.25
C LYS A 83 10.09 4.89 6.78
N GLY A 84 9.43 4.07 5.96
CA GLY A 84 8.03 4.28 5.55
C GLY A 84 7.10 4.38 6.76
N LEU A 85 7.13 3.38 7.64
CA LEU A 85 6.34 3.33 8.87
C LEU A 85 6.72 4.46 9.84
N GLY A 86 8.01 4.72 10.04
CA GLY A 86 8.48 5.80 10.90
C GLY A 86 7.96 7.17 10.44
N HIS A 87 8.00 7.44 9.14
CA HIS A 87 7.49 8.67 8.56
C HIS A 87 5.96 8.75 8.62
N LEU A 88 5.25 7.64 8.37
CA LEU A 88 3.80 7.55 8.56
C LEU A 88 3.42 7.91 10.00
N MET A 89 4.03 7.27 11.00
CA MET A 89 3.76 7.54 12.41
C MET A 89 4.08 8.99 12.79
N PHE A 90 5.13 9.58 12.20
CA PHE A 90 5.44 11.00 12.35
C PHE A 90 4.33 11.90 11.79
N GLN A 91 3.85 11.67 10.55
CA GLN A 91 2.75 12.44 9.96
C GLN A 91 1.46 12.28 10.77
N MET A 92 1.11 11.04 11.16
CA MET A 92 -0.07 10.77 11.98
C MET A 92 -0.01 11.50 13.33
N ARG A 93 1.16 11.56 13.99
CA ARG A 93 1.34 12.33 15.24
C ARG A 93 1.08 13.81 15.06
N LYS A 94 1.46 14.35 13.89
CA LYS A 94 1.35 15.77 13.57
C LYS A 94 -0.06 16.17 13.16
N ASP A 95 -0.71 15.33 12.36
CA ASP A 95 -1.91 15.74 11.60
C ASP A 95 -3.23 15.29 12.27
N ILE A 96 -3.20 14.21 13.07
CA ILE A 96 -4.40 13.67 13.73
C ILE A 96 -4.75 14.47 14.97
N VAL A 97 -5.98 14.97 15.01
CA VAL A 97 -6.55 15.66 16.17
C VAL A 97 -7.23 14.63 17.07
N LYS A 98 -6.77 14.53 18.32
CA LYS A 98 -7.38 13.64 19.32
C LYS A 98 -8.61 14.28 19.95
N THR A 99 -9.56 13.46 20.36
CA THR A 99 -10.72 13.94 21.12
C THR A 99 -10.27 14.46 22.50
N THR A 100 -10.68 15.68 22.82
CA THR A 100 -10.52 16.30 24.15
C THR A 100 -11.89 16.53 24.78
N MET A 101 -11.93 17.09 26.00
CA MET A 101 -13.21 17.47 26.61
C MET A 101 -13.90 18.61 25.84
N GLU A 102 -13.13 19.52 25.22
CA GLU A 102 -13.70 20.64 24.47
C GLU A 102 -13.96 20.34 22.99
N GLN A 103 -13.26 19.37 22.38
CA GLN A 103 -13.34 19.12 20.94
C GLN A 103 -13.44 17.63 20.59
N LYS A 104 -14.40 17.28 19.72
CA LYS A 104 -14.43 15.97 19.06
C LYS A 104 -13.26 15.87 18.07
N GLY A 105 -12.38 14.91 18.29
CA GLY A 105 -11.23 14.67 17.41
C GLY A 105 -11.60 13.92 16.14
N ASP A 106 -10.59 13.53 15.38
CA ASP A 106 -10.76 12.75 14.16
C ASP A 106 -11.30 11.34 14.46
N TRP A 107 -11.90 10.72 13.44
CA TRP A 107 -12.18 9.29 13.46
C TRP A 107 -10.87 8.49 13.41
N LYS A 108 -10.95 7.19 13.73
CA LYS A 108 -9.77 6.31 13.64
C LYS A 108 -9.25 6.36 12.19
N PRO A 109 -7.99 6.75 11.97
CA PRO A 109 -7.42 6.82 10.63
C PRO A 109 -7.39 5.45 9.97
N ILE A 110 -7.48 5.44 8.65
CA ILE A 110 -7.33 4.25 7.81
C ILE A 110 -6.00 4.37 7.07
N VAL A 111 -5.17 3.33 7.14
CA VAL A 111 -3.88 3.25 6.46
C VAL A 111 -3.94 2.14 5.43
N PHE A 112 -3.77 2.49 4.16
CA PHE A 112 -3.57 1.54 3.08
C PHE A 112 -2.08 1.46 2.76
N LEU A 113 -1.47 0.31 3.08
CA LEU A 113 -0.08 0.01 2.73
C LEU A 113 -0.06 -0.76 1.41
N PHE A 114 0.59 -0.20 0.39
CA PHE A 114 0.80 -0.83 -0.91
C PHE A 114 2.28 -1.19 -1.05
N THR A 115 2.59 -2.47 -1.21
CA THR A 115 3.98 -2.94 -1.41
C THR A 115 4.02 -4.23 -2.21
N ASP A 116 5.05 -4.45 -3.00
CA ASP A 116 5.28 -5.69 -3.74
C ASP A 116 6.50 -6.48 -3.23
N GLY A 117 7.28 -5.92 -2.30
CA GLY A 117 8.63 -6.38 -2.01
C GLY A 117 8.88 -6.92 -0.59
N VAL A 118 10.11 -7.42 -0.42
CA VAL A 118 10.69 -7.77 0.88
C VAL A 118 11.43 -6.53 1.41
N PRO A 119 11.21 -6.12 2.67
CA PRO A 119 11.98 -5.02 3.25
C PRO A 119 13.48 -5.29 3.20
N THR A 120 14.24 -4.28 2.78
CA THR A 120 15.71 -4.32 2.71
C THR A 120 16.38 -3.85 4.01
N ASP A 121 15.59 -3.55 5.04
CA ASP A 121 16.01 -3.00 6.32
C ASP A 121 15.46 -3.79 7.53
N ASP A 122 15.98 -3.50 8.73
CA ASP A 122 15.47 -4.09 9.97
C ASP A 122 14.20 -3.37 10.44
N THR A 123 13.06 -4.03 10.25
CA THR A 123 11.72 -3.50 10.52
C THR A 123 11.26 -3.65 11.96
N LYS A 124 11.98 -4.39 12.80
CA LYS A 124 11.53 -4.76 14.16
C LYS A 124 11.19 -3.56 15.03
N THR A 125 12.05 -2.53 15.04
CA THR A 125 11.84 -1.35 15.88
C THR A 125 10.60 -0.57 15.45
N ALA A 126 10.42 -0.33 14.14
CA ALA A 126 9.28 0.40 13.62
C ALA A 126 7.96 -0.37 13.82
N ILE A 127 7.97 -1.69 13.62
CA ILE A 127 6.81 -2.56 13.88
C ILE A 127 6.46 -2.57 15.37
N SER A 128 7.46 -2.62 16.24
CA SER A 128 7.23 -2.58 17.69
C SER A 128 6.58 -1.25 18.12
N GLU A 129 7.05 -0.11 17.60
CA GLU A 129 6.42 1.19 17.84
C GLU A 129 4.98 1.22 17.31
N TRP A 130 4.74 0.68 16.11
CA TRP A 130 3.41 0.57 15.51
C TRP A 130 2.44 -0.22 16.38
N LYS A 131 2.84 -1.44 16.80
CA LYS A 131 2.05 -2.32 17.67
C LYS A 131 1.68 -1.65 18.99
N GLN A 132 2.64 -0.96 19.61
CA GLN A 132 2.45 -0.34 20.92
C GLN A 132 1.54 0.91 20.86
N ASN A 133 1.69 1.74 19.83
CA ASN A 133 1.11 3.09 19.84
C ASN A 133 -0.05 3.28 18.85
N TRP A 134 -0.12 2.48 17.78
CA TRP A 134 -0.98 2.78 16.63
C TRP A 134 -1.96 1.67 16.27
N GLN A 135 -1.60 0.40 16.47
CA GLN A 135 -2.44 -0.73 16.06
C GLN A 135 -3.87 -0.71 16.67
N ARG A 136 -4.06 -0.09 17.84
CA ARG A 136 -5.39 0.07 18.48
C ARG A 136 -6.15 1.31 18.04
N THR A 137 -5.43 2.32 17.58
CA THR A 137 -5.93 3.66 17.31
C THR A 137 -6.05 3.97 15.82
N ALA A 138 -5.47 3.13 14.95
CA ALA A 138 -5.53 3.20 13.50
C ALA A 138 -5.93 1.84 12.90
N ASN A 139 -6.69 1.88 11.80
CA ASN A 139 -7.00 0.69 11.02
C ASN A 139 -5.97 0.60 9.89
N MET A 140 -5.27 -0.53 9.75
CA MET A 140 -4.34 -0.74 8.64
C MET A 140 -4.82 -1.89 7.76
N VAL A 141 -4.72 -1.69 6.46
CA VAL A 141 -4.89 -2.73 5.44
C VAL A 141 -3.58 -2.79 4.66
N ALA A 142 -2.95 -3.97 4.66
CA ALA A 142 -1.72 -4.21 3.91
C ALA A 142 -2.08 -4.96 2.62
N ILE A 143 -1.70 -4.38 1.49
CA ILE A 143 -1.94 -4.93 0.16
C ILE A 143 -0.58 -5.29 -0.43
N SER A 144 -0.40 -6.59 -0.64
CA SER A 144 0.73 -7.18 -1.32
C SER A 144 0.41 -7.33 -2.81
N PHE A 145 1.28 -6.79 -3.66
CA PHE A 145 1.21 -6.98 -5.11
C PHE A 145 2.13 -8.13 -5.52
N GLY A 146 1.58 -9.09 -6.26
CA GLY A 146 2.34 -10.24 -6.77
C GLY A 146 2.53 -11.37 -5.75
N ASP A 147 3.38 -12.33 -6.12
CA ASP A 147 3.54 -13.59 -5.39
C ASP A 147 4.70 -13.60 -4.38
N SER A 148 5.50 -12.52 -4.34
CA SER A 148 6.84 -12.55 -3.75
C SER A 148 7.06 -11.57 -2.60
N THR A 149 5.99 -11.10 -1.96
CA THR A 149 6.05 -10.16 -0.83
C THR A 149 6.25 -10.90 0.50
N ASP A 150 6.95 -10.30 1.47
CA ASP A 150 7.08 -10.90 2.82
C ASP A 150 5.79 -10.70 3.64
N THR A 151 4.87 -11.65 3.48
CA THR A 151 3.56 -11.65 4.13
C THR A 151 3.64 -11.77 5.65
N ARG A 152 4.75 -12.28 6.22
CA ARG A 152 4.93 -12.37 7.68
C ARG A 152 5.13 -10.99 8.27
N VAL A 153 6.00 -10.17 7.66
CA VAL A 153 6.21 -8.79 8.10
C VAL A 153 4.91 -7.98 8.02
N LEU A 154 4.12 -8.17 6.94
CA LEU A 154 2.82 -7.51 6.82
C LEU A 154 1.80 -8.00 7.87
N SER A 155 1.81 -9.29 8.20
CA SER A 155 0.93 -9.87 9.22
C SER A 155 1.24 -9.37 10.64
N GLU A 156 2.49 -8.92 10.87
CA GLU A 156 2.83 -8.27 12.14
C GLU A 156 2.22 -6.88 12.27
N LEU A 157 1.93 -6.21 11.14
CA LEU A 157 1.37 -4.87 11.14
C LEU A 157 -0.16 -4.88 11.26
N THR A 158 -0.82 -5.85 10.62
CA THR A 158 -2.28 -5.93 10.58
C THR A 158 -2.79 -7.35 10.31
N GLU A 159 -4.00 -7.66 10.77
CA GLU A 159 -4.74 -8.88 10.43
C GLU A 159 -5.39 -8.79 9.02
N ASN A 160 -5.46 -7.59 8.46
CA ASN A 160 -6.04 -7.32 7.14
C ASN A 160 -4.94 -7.28 6.09
N VAL A 161 -4.31 -8.45 5.85
CA VAL A 161 -3.35 -8.63 4.78
C VAL A 161 -4.06 -9.23 3.57
N LEU A 162 -4.04 -8.48 2.47
CA LEU A 162 -4.68 -8.82 1.21
C LEU A 162 -3.60 -9.04 0.15
N GLN A 163 -3.72 -10.14 -0.58
CA GLN A 163 -2.87 -10.41 -1.73
C GLN A 163 -3.64 -10.11 -3.01
N PHE A 164 -3.04 -9.27 -3.85
CA PHE A 164 -3.50 -8.97 -5.19
C PHE A 164 -2.70 -9.82 -6.19
N LYS A 165 -3.34 -10.89 -6.69
CA LYS A 165 -2.69 -11.96 -7.47
C LYS A 165 -2.70 -11.75 -8.98
N ASN A 166 -3.65 -10.98 -9.50
CA ASN A 166 -3.91 -10.91 -10.94
C ASN A 166 -3.62 -9.51 -11.49
N ALA A 167 -2.69 -9.42 -12.44
CA ALA A 167 -2.13 -8.15 -12.92
C ALA A 167 -2.75 -7.70 -14.26
N THR A 168 -4.03 -7.97 -14.51
CA THR A 168 -4.71 -7.33 -15.64
C THR A 168 -5.20 -5.94 -15.23
N THR A 169 -5.32 -5.02 -16.18
CA THR A 169 -5.91 -3.69 -15.93
C THR A 169 -7.33 -3.80 -15.33
N GLU A 170 -8.10 -4.82 -15.70
CA GLU A 170 -9.44 -5.04 -15.16
C GLU A 170 -9.40 -5.41 -13.67
N ASP A 171 -8.45 -6.24 -13.25
CA ASP A 171 -8.26 -6.61 -11.85
C ASP A 171 -7.87 -5.39 -11.00
N TYR A 172 -6.99 -4.53 -11.50
CA TYR A 172 -6.66 -3.27 -10.83
C TYR A 172 -7.91 -2.40 -10.66
N ASN A 173 -8.74 -2.27 -11.70
CA ASN A 173 -9.99 -1.52 -11.61
C ASN A 173 -10.94 -2.09 -10.55
N LYS A 174 -11.09 -3.42 -10.48
CA LYS A 174 -11.89 -4.10 -9.43
C LYS A 174 -11.32 -3.85 -8.04
N PHE A 175 -10.00 -3.92 -7.89
CA PHE A 175 -9.32 -3.65 -6.63
C PHE A 175 -9.52 -2.20 -6.16
N PHE A 176 -9.30 -1.22 -7.03
CA PHE A 176 -9.48 0.19 -6.66
C PHE A 176 -10.95 0.55 -6.46
N LYS A 177 -11.86 -0.13 -7.15
CA LYS A 177 -13.29 -0.07 -6.84
C LYS A 177 -13.57 -0.61 -5.44
N TRP A 178 -13.01 -1.75 -5.06
CA TRP A 178 -13.14 -2.29 -3.71
C TRP A 178 -12.57 -1.36 -2.63
N VAL A 179 -11.41 -0.73 -2.86
CA VAL A 179 -10.85 0.29 -1.95
C VAL A 179 -11.81 1.46 -1.81
N THR A 180 -12.32 1.97 -2.93
CA THR A 180 -13.29 3.06 -2.97
C THR A 180 -14.55 2.72 -2.19
N ASP A 181 -15.15 1.56 -2.47
CA ASP A 181 -16.37 1.10 -1.81
C ASP A 181 -16.12 0.90 -0.31
N SER A 182 -14.94 0.40 0.09
CA SER A 182 -14.53 0.27 1.50
C SER A 182 -14.42 1.63 2.20
N ILE A 183 -13.87 2.64 1.52
CA ILE A 183 -13.78 4.00 2.06
C ILE A 183 -15.18 4.59 2.25
N LYS A 184 -16.08 4.39 1.28
CA LYS A 184 -17.47 4.86 1.35
C LYS A 184 -18.24 4.20 2.48
N THR A 185 -18.18 2.87 2.58
CA THR A 185 -18.80 2.11 3.67
C THR A 185 -18.26 2.57 5.02
N SER A 186 -16.94 2.70 5.15
CA SER A 186 -16.32 3.21 6.38
C SER A 186 -16.79 4.64 6.70
N SER A 187 -16.87 5.54 5.71
CA SER A 187 -17.34 6.92 5.89
C SER A 187 -18.79 6.98 6.40
N ILE A 188 -19.68 6.16 5.84
CA ILE A 188 -21.08 6.09 6.27
C ILE A 188 -21.18 5.48 7.68
N SER A 189 -20.43 4.41 7.96
CA SER A 189 -20.46 3.74 9.28
C SER A 189 -20.04 4.69 10.42
N VAL A 190 -19.01 5.52 10.19
CA VAL A 190 -18.54 6.46 11.21
C VAL A 190 -19.54 7.60 11.42
N GLU A 191 -20.25 8.04 10.39
CA GLU A 191 -21.32 9.04 10.53
C GLU A 191 -22.52 8.50 11.32
N ASN A 192 -22.86 7.22 11.13
CA ASN A 192 -23.96 6.55 11.84
C ASN A 192 -23.59 6.09 13.27
N ASN A 193 -22.39 6.41 13.78
CA ASN A 193 -21.85 5.95 15.07
C ASN A 193 -21.82 4.42 15.24
N GLU A 194 -21.79 3.66 14.15
CA GLU A 194 -21.60 2.22 14.23
C GLU A 194 -20.13 1.94 14.56
N SER A 195 -19.90 1.14 15.61
CA SER A 195 -18.56 0.84 16.11
C SER A 195 -17.90 -0.23 15.24
N GLY A 196 -17.42 0.13 14.05
CA GLY A 196 -16.76 -0.82 13.18
C GLY A 196 -15.97 -0.16 12.06
N PHE A 197 -14.74 -0.63 11.83
CA PHE A 197 -14.07 -0.46 10.54
C PHE A 197 -14.59 -1.56 9.63
N GLU A 198 -15.51 -1.22 8.72
CA GLU A 198 -16.09 -2.17 7.79
C GLU A 198 -15.48 -1.99 6.40
N LEU A 199 -14.93 -3.08 5.87
CA LEU A 199 -14.43 -3.17 4.51
C LEU A 199 -15.53 -3.68 3.60
N ALA A 200 -15.51 -3.27 2.33
CA ALA A 200 -16.39 -3.85 1.33
C ALA A 200 -16.15 -5.37 1.21
N LYS A 201 -17.18 -6.12 0.82
CA LYS A 201 -17.08 -7.57 0.63
C LYS A 201 -15.99 -7.88 -0.42
N LEU A 202 -15.15 -8.86 -0.11
CA LEU A 202 -14.08 -9.31 -0.99
C LEU A 202 -14.65 -10.20 -2.09
N ASP A 203 -14.39 -9.85 -3.35
CA ASP A 203 -14.56 -10.77 -4.47
C ASP A 203 -13.30 -11.63 -4.56
N GLY A 204 -13.41 -12.90 -4.16
CA GLY A 204 -12.29 -13.83 -3.92
C GLY A 204 -11.43 -14.17 -5.15
N ASP A 205 -11.78 -13.66 -6.33
CA ASP A 205 -11.06 -13.88 -7.59
C ASP A 205 -9.89 -12.88 -7.78
N THR A 206 -10.05 -11.64 -7.31
CA THR A 206 -9.05 -10.57 -7.48
C THR A 206 -8.26 -10.29 -6.21
N ILE A 207 -8.91 -10.42 -5.05
CA ILE A 207 -8.30 -10.15 -3.74
C ILE A 207 -8.51 -11.35 -2.84
N SER A 208 -7.42 -11.91 -2.33
CA SER A 208 -7.48 -13.01 -1.37
C SER A 208 -6.85 -12.61 -0.03
N LYS A 209 -7.54 -12.90 1.07
CA LYS A 209 -6.97 -12.74 2.40
C LYS A 209 -5.91 -13.80 2.62
N ILE A 210 -4.73 -13.40 3.08
CA ILE A 210 -3.61 -14.31 3.28
C ILE A 210 -3.84 -15.13 4.55
N ASP A 211 -3.71 -16.45 4.44
CA ASP A 211 -3.70 -17.35 5.59
C ASP A 211 -2.32 -17.27 6.27
N ILE A 212 -2.27 -16.54 7.39
CA ILE A 212 -1.06 -16.23 8.15
C ILE A 212 -0.36 -17.51 8.67
N SER A 213 -1.09 -18.63 8.77
CA SER A 213 -0.55 -19.91 9.26
C SER A 213 0.40 -20.63 8.29
N LYS A 214 0.45 -20.23 7.02
CA LYS A 214 1.19 -20.96 5.95
C LYS A 214 2.40 -20.23 5.39
N ALA A 215 2.81 -19.10 5.96
CA ALA A 215 3.85 -18.28 5.35
C ALA A 215 5.26 -18.90 5.49
N PRO A 216 5.99 -19.17 4.39
CA PRO A 216 7.32 -19.78 4.44
C PRO A 216 8.37 -18.84 5.04
N ALA A 217 9.33 -19.43 5.75
CA ALA A 217 10.47 -18.74 6.33
C ALA A 217 11.50 -18.38 5.25
N ASN A 218 11.65 -17.09 4.95
CA ASN A 218 12.87 -16.56 4.36
C ASN A 218 13.35 -15.33 5.15
N THR A 219 14.65 -15.31 5.39
CA THR A 219 15.42 -14.27 6.10
C THR A 219 16.41 -13.65 5.13
N GLN A 220 16.01 -13.46 3.87
CA GLN A 220 16.87 -12.90 2.85
C GLN A 220 16.47 -11.45 2.59
N TYR A 221 17.36 -10.53 2.95
CA TYR A 221 17.31 -9.10 2.63
C TYR A 221 17.59 -8.80 1.13
N ILE A 222 17.53 -9.83 0.28
CA ILE A 222 17.83 -9.75 -1.16
C ILE A 222 16.57 -10.19 -1.90
N ASP A 223 16.07 -9.30 -2.76
CA ASP A 223 15.01 -9.64 -3.69
C ASP A 223 15.57 -10.53 -4.80
N ASN A 224 15.15 -11.80 -4.83
CA ASN A 224 15.57 -12.78 -5.84
C ASN A 224 14.66 -12.77 -7.09
N ASN A 225 13.65 -11.91 -7.14
CA ASN A 225 12.64 -11.91 -8.21
C ASN A 225 12.97 -10.92 -9.32
N TYR A 226 13.69 -9.84 -9.00
CA TYR A 226 14.01 -8.77 -9.95
C TYR A 226 15.50 -8.39 -9.92
N VAL A 227 16.04 -8.11 -11.10
CA VAL A 227 17.30 -7.38 -11.26
C VAL A 227 16.98 -6.06 -11.92
N VAL A 228 17.29 -4.95 -11.23
CA VAL A 228 17.11 -3.60 -11.77
C VAL A 228 18.47 -2.96 -11.99
N LEU A 229 18.72 -2.52 -13.22
CA LEU A 229 19.97 -1.89 -13.63
C LEU A 229 19.74 -0.43 -14.01
N ALA A 230 20.50 0.47 -13.40
CA ALA A 230 20.53 1.87 -13.80
C ALA A 230 21.44 2.06 -15.03
N ALA A 231 20.90 2.69 -16.07
CA ALA A 231 21.60 2.95 -17.31
C ALA A 231 21.36 4.38 -17.82
N LYS A 232 22.10 4.77 -18.86
CA LYS A 232 22.03 6.11 -19.46
C LYS A 232 21.96 5.98 -20.97
N CYS A 233 20.94 6.56 -21.60
CA CYS A 233 20.75 6.49 -23.04
C CYS A 233 21.94 7.18 -23.74
N GLN A 234 22.58 6.49 -24.69
CA GLN A 234 23.76 7.01 -25.38
C GLN A 234 23.44 8.31 -26.14
N ASN A 235 22.27 8.40 -26.78
CA ASN A 235 21.86 9.54 -27.59
C ASN A 235 21.31 10.70 -26.74
N THR A 236 20.29 10.44 -25.92
CA THR A 236 19.60 11.49 -25.17
C THR A 236 20.28 11.86 -23.85
N LYS A 237 21.27 11.06 -23.41
CA LYS A 237 21.91 11.15 -22.09
C LYS A 237 20.93 11.05 -20.91
N ARG A 238 19.67 10.68 -21.14
CA ARG A 238 18.67 10.51 -20.08
C ARG A 238 18.91 9.22 -19.31
N PRO A 239 18.83 9.23 -17.97
CA PRO A 239 18.87 8.01 -17.18
C PRO A 239 17.61 7.16 -17.43
N TYR A 240 17.74 5.85 -17.34
CA TYR A 240 16.64 4.90 -17.40
C TYR A 240 16.95 3.65 -16.58
N LEU A 241 15.91 2.90 -16.22
CA LEU A 241 16.03 1.62 -15.51
C LEU A 241 15.72 0.47 -16.47
N MET A 242 16.48 -0.61 -16.37
CA MET A 242 16.19 -1.89 -17.01
C MET A 242 15.79 -2.88 -15.92
N LYS A 243 14.54 -3.35 -15.95
CA LYS A 243 14.00 -4.32 -14.99
C LYS A 243 13.91 -5.68 -15.66
N TYR A 244 14.58 -6.67 -15.09
CA TYR A 244 14.50 -8.07 -15.51
C TYR A 244 13.78 -8.85 -14.42
N ARG A 245 12.70 -9.54 -14.77
CA ARG A 245 11.97 -10.43 -13.86
C ARG A 245 12.49 -11.86 -14.02
N LYS A 246 12.73 -12.55 -12.91
CA LYS A 246 13.01 -14.00 -12.92
C LYS A 246 11.76 -14.72 -13.44
N VAL A 247 11.87 -15.37 -14.59
CA VAL A 247 10.83 -16.24 -15.14
C VAL A 247 11.30 -17.68 -14.95
N MET A 248 10.65 -18.42 -14.07
CA MET A 248 10.82 -19.87 -13.96
C MET A 248 9.92 -20.50 -15.02
N ASN A 249 10.45 -20.78 -16.20
CA ASN A 249 9.75 -21.64 -17.14
C ASN A 249 9.91 -23.08 -16.67
N GLU A 250 8.82 -23.83 -16.57
CA GLU A 250 8.91 -25.29 -16.55
C GLU A 250 9.49 -25.73 -17.89
N SER A 251 10.79 -26.01 -17.93
CA SER A 251 11.39 -26.73 -19.06
C SER A 251 10.92 -28.18 -18.99
N GLY A 252 9.71 -28.43 -19.47
CA GLY A 252 9.23 -29.76 -19.78
C GLY A 252 9.97 -30.29 -21.00
N PHE A 253 11.07 -31.00 -20.80
CA PHE A 253 11.42 -32.07 -21.73
C PHE A 253 10.42 -33.20 -21.45
N GLU A 254 9.67 -33.62 -22.47
CA GLU A 254 8.67 -34.69 -22.37
C GLU A 254 9.21 -35.85 -21.50
N GLY A 255 8.67 -35.98 -20.28
CA GLY A 255 8.87 -37.12 -19.41
C GLY A 255 9.87 -37.00 -18.26
N LEU A 256 10.60 -35.89 -18.07
CA LEU A 256 11.53 -35.76 -16.93
C LEU A 256 11.41 -34.39 -16.24
N ASN A 257 10.63 -34.35 -15.15
CA ASN A 257 10.65 -33.25 -14.19
C ASN A 257 11.97 -33.26 -13.42
N LEU A 258 12.95 -32.50 -13.89
CA LEU A 258 14.13 -32.15 -13.11
C LEU A 258 13.99 -30.70 -12.65
N GLN A 259 13.83 -30.52 -11.34
CA GLN A 259 14.01 -29.21 -10.71
C GLN A 259 15.51 -28.91 -10.67
N THR A 260 16.00 -28.10 -11.60
CA THR A 260 17.33 -27.50 -11.50
C THR A 260 17.24 -26.18 -10.73
N GLN A 261 18.08 -26.08 -9.69
CA GLN A 261 18.27 -24.91 -8.83
C GLN A 261 18.90 -23.72 -9.55
#